data_AF-A0A496PB81-F1
#
_entry.id   AF-A0A496PB81-F1
#
_cell.length_a   1.000
_cell.length_b   1.000
_cell.length_c   1.000
_cell.angle_alpha   90.00
_cell.angle_beta   90.00
_cell.angle_gamma   90.00
#
_symmetry.space_group_name_H-M   'P 1'
#
loop_
_entity.id
_entity.type
_entity.pdbx_description
1 polymer ?
#
loop_
_entity_poly.entity_id
_entity_poly.type
_entity_poly.pdbx_seq_one_letter_code
_entity_poly.pdbx_strand_id
1 'polypeptide(L)' 'MPVFIHNGLRTPIGVVNGQYKSIRPELLGAKVLNQLFDSKKASSLDAIFCGNAVGTGGNIARLMGLYSHLPNTIP' A
#
# COMPACT_ATOMS: atom_id res chain seq x y z
N MET A 1 12.10 23.97 -0.07
CA MET A 1 12.93 22.74 0.05
C MET A 1 12.53 21.81 -1.09
N PRO A 2 13.48 21.26 -1.87
CA PRO A 2 13.14 20.35 -2.96
C PRO A 2 12.58 19.01 -2.45
N VAL A 3 11.74 18.37 -3.26
CA VAL A 3 11.12 17.06 -2.96
C VAL A 3 11.64 16.05 -3.98
N PHE A 4 11.99 14.85 -3.52
CA PHE A 4 12.55 13.78 -4.35
C PHE A 4 11.80 12.46 -4.15
N ILE A 5 11.83 11.60 -5.18
CA ILE A 5 11.31 10.23 -5.12
C ILE A 5 12.46 9.31 -4.70
N HIS A 6 12.30 8.61 -3.58
CA HIS A 6 13.35 7.70 -3.07
C HIS A 6 13.33 6.33 -3.74
N ASN A 7 12.15 5.75 -3.98
CA ASN A 7 11.99 4.41 -4.53
C ASN A 7 10.60 4.24 -5.17
N GLY A 8 10.40 3.14 -5.91
CA GLY A 8 9.11 2.78 -6.51
C GLY A 8 8.98 1.27 -6.76
N LEU A 9 7.78 0.75 -6.52
CA LEU A 9 7.43 -0.66 -6.73
C LEU A 9 5.96 -0.78 -7.14
N ARG A 10 5.62 -1.85 -7.86
CA ARG A 10 4.23 -2.21 -8.18
C ARG A 10 4.05 -3.72 -8.15
N THR A 11 2.80 -4.16 -8.02
CA THR A 11 2.46 -5.54 -8.36
C THR A 11 2.60 -5.77 -9.87
N PRO A 12 2.71 -7.04 -10.32
CA PRO A 12 2.30 -7.39 -11.67
C PRO A 12 0.87 -6.92 -11.94
N ILE A 13 0.54 -6.66 -13.20
CA ILE A 13 -0.81 -6.26 -13.60
C ILE A 13 -1.59 -7.53 -13.93
N GLY A 14 -2.70 -7.75 -13.23
CA GLY A 14 -3.62 -8.86 -13.51
C GLY A 14 -4.66 -8.47 -14.56
N VAL A 15 -5.22 -9.45 -15.24
CA VAL A 15 -6.40 -9.26 -16.08
C VAL A 15 -7.67 -9.32 -15.24
N VAL A 16 -8.73 -8.63 -15.66
CA VAL A 16 -10.05 -8.67 -15.00
C VAL A 16 -10.52 -10.13 -14.94
N ASN A 17 -11.01 -10.56 -13.76
CA ASN A 17 -11.37 -11.95 -13.46
C ASN A 17 -10.21 -12.97 -13.56
N GLY A 18 -8.97 -12.51 -13.56
CA GLY A 18 -7.76 -13.34 -13.63
C GLY A 18 -7.11 -13.60 -12.26
N GLN A 19 -5.80 -13.37 -12.21
CA GLN A 19 -4.88 -13.77 -11.14
C GLN A 19 -5.26 -13.20 -9.77
N TYR A 20 -5.83 -11.99 -9.74
CA TYR A 20 -6.17 -11.28 -8.51
C TYR A 20 -7.67 -11.23 -8.21
N LYS A 21 -8.50 -12.01 -8.93
CA LYS A 21 -9.97 -11.93 -8.82
C LYS A 21 -10.53 -12.17 -7.41
N SER A 22 -9.80 -12.92 -6.58
CA SER A 22 -10.19 -13.26 -5.21
C SER A 22 -9.43 -12.46 -4.15
N ILE A 23 -8.59 -11.51 -4.56
CA ILE A 23 -7.74 -10.73 -3.66
C ILE A 23 -8.29 -9.31 -3.58
N ARG A 24 -8.51 -8.84 -2.35
CA ARG A 24 -8.94 -7.47 -2.11
C ARG A 24 -7.81 -6.47 -2.40
N PRO A 25 -8.12 -5.28 -2.95
CA PRO A 25 -7.09 -4.34 -3.39
C PRO A 25 -6.19 -3.85 -2.24
N GLU A 26 -6.72 -3.70 -1.03
CA GLU A 26 -5.93 -3.33 0.15
C GLU A 26 -4.84 -4.37 0.50
N LEU A 27 -5.06 -5.65 0.16
CA LEU A 27 -4.08 -6.70 0.40
C LEU A 27 -2.95 -6.67 -0.65
N LEU A 28 -3.26 -6.30 -1.90
CA LEU A 28 -2.25 -6.10 -2.93
C LEU A 28 -1.32 -4.94 -2.56
N GLY A 29 -1.90 -3.81 -2.14
CA GLY A 29 -1.13 -2.65 -1.71
C GLY A 29 -0.29 -2.91 -0.46
N ALA A 30 -0.83 -3.62 0.54
CA ALA A 30 -0.07 -4.03 1.72
C ALA A 30 1.20 -4.85 1.36
N LYS A 31 1.11 -5.74 0.36
CA LYS A 31 2.29 -6.49 -0.10
C LYS A 31 3.34 -5.60 -0.76
N VAL A 32 2.91 -4.58 -1.50
CA VAL A 32 3.84 -3.57 -2.07
C VAL A 32 4.51 -2.78 -0.95
N LEU A 33 3.76 -2.32 0.06
CA LEU A 33 4.32 -1.61 1.21
C LEU A 33 5.38 -2.45 1.94
N ASN A 34 5.10 -3.73 2.17
CA ASN A 34 6.02 -4.65 2.84
C ASN A 34 7.32 -4.90 2.08
N GLN A 35 7.29 -4.78 0.74
CA GLN A 35 8.49 -4.93 -0.09
C GLN A 35 9.23 -3.61 -0.26
N LEU A 36 8.51 -2.48 -0.29
CA LEU A 36 9.08 -1.15 -0.46
C LEU A 36 9.74 -0.64 0.83
N PHE A 37 9.16 -0.98 1.98
CA PHE A 37 9.62 -0.56 3.30
C PHE A 37 9.97 -1.75 4.19
N ASP A 38 11.21 -1.76 4.69
CA ASP A 38 11.61 -2.60 5.81
C ASP A 38 11.05 -1.99 7.11
N SER A 39 10.54 -2.82 8.02
CA SER A 39 9.99 -2.38 9.31
C SER A 39 11.02 -1.60 10.15
N LYS A 40 12.32 -1.85 9.95
CA LYS A 40 13.41 -1.09 10.60
C LYS A 40 13.53 0.37 10.10
N LYS A 41 12.98 0.69 8.93
CA LYS A 41 12.93 2.06 8.38
C LYS A 41 11.57 2.73 8.53
N ALA A 42 10.57 2.03 9.09
CA ALA A 42 9.20 2.53 9.22
C ALA A 42 9.08 3.76 10.12
N SER A 43 10.06 4.02 10.99
CA SER A 43 10.12 5.23 11.83
C SER A 43 10.25 6.55 11.07
N SER A 44 10.56 6.50 9.76
CA SER A 44 10.70 7.68 8.90
C SER A 44 9.45 8.00 8.06
N LEU A 45 8.36 7.26 8.25
CA LEU A 45 7.17 7.34 7.39
C LEU A 45 6.03 8.08 8.12
N ASP A 46 5.69 9.26 7.64
CA ASP A 46 4.73 10.15 8.31
C ASP A 46 3.26 9.86 7.96
N ALA A 47 2.98 9.38 6.74
CA ALA A 47 1.62 9.14 6.27
C ALA A 47 1.57 8.23 5.03
N ILE A 48 0.43 7.56 4.84
CA ILE A 48 0.15 6.73 3.66
C ILE A 48 -0.99 7.35 2.84
N PHE A 49 -0.73 7.64 1.57
CA PHE A 49 -1.75 8.13 0.64
C PHE A 49 -2.02 7.10 -0.47
N CYS A 50 -3.30 6.91 -0.82
CA CYS A 50 -3.72 6.00 -1.88
C CYS A 50 -4.73 6.63 -2.81
N GLY A 51 -4.44 6.61 -4.11
CA GLY A 51 -5.43 6.89 -5.14
C GLY A 51 -6.22 5.61 -5.45
N ASN A 52 -7.54 5.68 -5.38
CA ASN A 52 -8.43 4.60 -5.77
C ASN A 52 -9.69 5.15 -6.44
N ALA A 53 -10.08 4.58 -7.58
CA ALA A 53 -11.23 5.05 -8.36
C ALA A 53 -12.50 4.20 -8.17
N VAL A 54 -12.36 2.95 -7.72
CA VAL A 54 -13.47 2.01 -7.56
C VAL A 54 -13.39 1.35 -6.18
N GLY A 55 -14.45 1.47 -5.38
CA GLY A 55 -14.37 1.17 -3.95
C GLY A 55 -15.03 -0.16 -3.55
N THR A 56 -14.30 -0.94 -2.74
CA THR A 56 -14.87 -1.56 -1.52
C THR A 56 -15.00 -0.43 -0.48
N GLY A 57 -16.07 -0.37 0.32
CA GLY A 57 -16.26 0.75 1.27
C GLY A 57 -15.10 0.94 2.27
N GLY A 58 -14.96 2.14 2.84
CA GLY A 58 -13.92 2.48 3.85
C GLY A 58 -12.71 3.25 3.29
N ASN A 59 -11.66 3.42 4.11
CA ASN A 59 -10.41 4.05 3.70
C ASN A 59 -9.37 2.98 3.30
N ILE A 60 -9.22 2.75 1.99
CA ILE A 60 -8.30 1.74 1.45
C ILE A 60 -6.83 1.98 1.85
N ALA A 61 -6.39 3.24 1.93
CA ALA A 61 -5.04 3.59 2.39
C ALA A 61 -4.81 3.08 3.81
N ARG A 62 -5.79 3.32 4.68
CA ARG A 62 -5.73 2.88 6.08
C ARG A 62 -5.71 1.36 6.18
N LEU A 63 -6.54 0.66 5.41
CA LEU A 63 -6.57 -0.80 5.38
C LEU A 63 -5.25 -1.38 4.88
N MET A 64 -4.66 -0.82 3.81
CA MET A 64 -3.34 -1.23 3.31
C MET A 64 -2.27 -1.12 4.39
N GLY A 65 -2.24 0.00 5.14
CA GLY A 65 -1.33 0.21 6.25
C GLY A 65 -1.51 -0.84 7.35
N LEU A 66 -2.76 -1.07 7.77
CA LEU A 66 -3.09 -2.06 8.82
C LEU A 66 -2.79 -3.52 8.43
N TYR A 67 -2.89 -3.88 7.14
CA TYR A 67 -2.53 -5.21 6.63
C TYR A 67 -1.03 -5.35 6.28
N SER A 68 -0.27 -4.26 6.32
CA SER A 68 1.18 -4.25 6.12
C SER A 68 1.92 -4.55 7.43
N HIS A 69 3.25 -4.56 7.37
CA HIS A 69 4.12 -4.66 8.56
C HIS A 69 4.41 -3.30 9.21
N LEU A 70 3.79 -2.22 8.71
CA LEU A 70 3.95 -0.88 9.26
C LEU A 70 3.18 -0.72 10.58
N PRO A 71 3.69 0.10 11.51
CA PRO A 71 2.99 0.36 12.76
C PRO A 71 1.67 1.09 12.51
N ASN A 72 0.65 0.76 13.31
CA ASN A 72 -0.68 1.35 13.18
C ASN A 72 -0.75 2.83 13.58
N THR A 73 0.32 3.38 14.17
CA THR A 73 0.49 4.79 14.53
C THR A 73 0.66 5.69 13.30
N ILE A 74 1.03 5.12 12.15
CA ILE A 74 1.09 5.86 10.89
C ILE A 74 -0.35 6.06 10.40
N PRO A 75 -0.77 7.32 10.16
CA PRO A 75 -2.11 7.63 9.68
C PRO A 75 -2.36 7.17 8.24
#